data_AF-A0A7J4AV36-F1
#
_entry.id   AF-A0A7J4AV36-F1
#
_cell.length_a   1.000
_cell.length_b   1.000
_cell.length_c   1.000
_cell.angle_alpha   90.00
_cell.angle_beta   90.00
_cell.angle_gamma   90.00
#
_symmetry.space_group_name_H-M   'P 1'
#
loop_
_entity.id
_entity.type
_entity.pdbx_description
1 polymer ?
#
loop_
_entity_poly.entity_id
_entity_poly.type
_entity_poly.pdbx_seq_one_letter_code
_entity_poly.pdbx_strand_id
1 'polypeptide(L)'
;MSEQPTQPQEQKEEPTLGLPNVLDQLKGAGPKPTPSEIALLLAQIQAMDSERWRRWKEEQDEKWRRWKEEQEEKKREREEKEKKSQSQNNFSELFEKLMERIEALEKRLAEGEVKKKELEMPDWAKAIQEEVLAIRQRFKEEEQKERDRKLIEEHQRPLLEKLKEAEARYTQLEKTLEEMKKMPLTPQQSASINTTLKQIKETLTDIRETGKLLGLKEPEESSSKSGNYGGLPVKGEIPIWAVAIPKIINEIFESIEKRAAMWLKPSQEPILKIPTPQEAAPPVKVVEIQPNQPLIRMPPPPPSEPTPATVEAKPIEMPQPVEVKPAETPQPVEVKKVEIKVEPPKPKEYKCKYCSQTFTKPQQLASHVRKAHKKEKEEEKRKKQEAEQPQLPK
;
A
#
# COMPACT_ATOMS: atom_id res chain seq x y z
N MET A 1 1.88 29.72 20.15
CA MET A 1 0.64 30.21 19.53
C MET A 1 0.02 29.03 18.80
N SER A 2 -1.06 28.46 19.33
CA SER A 2 -1.70 27.29 18.76
C SER A 2 -2.47 27.71 17.50
N GLU A 3 -1.93 27.43 16.32
CA GLU A 3 -2.66 27.57 15.07
C GLU A 3 -3.77 26.51 15.06
N GLN A 4 -5.02 26.96 15.24
CA GLN A 4 -6.18 26.11 15.03
C GLN A 4 -6.23 25.71 13.55
N PRO A 5 -6.48 24.43 13.22
CA PRO A 5 -6.64 24.02 11.83
C PRO A 5 -7.88 24.71 11.25
N THR A 6 -7.66 25.55 10.25
CA THR A 6 -8.71 26.21 9.47
C THR A 6 -9.59 25.12 8.84
N GLN A 7 -10.88 25.11 9.18
CA GLN A 7 -11.85 24.23 8.52
C GLN A 7 -11.83 24.52 7.01
N PRO A 8 -11.94 23.49 6.14
CA PRO A 8 -12.16 23.72 4.71
C PRO A 8 -13.43 24.56 4.54
N GLN A 9 -13.33 25.72 3.89
CA GLN A 9 -14.51 26.48 3.50
C GLN A 9 -15.30 25.62 2.50
N GLU A 10 -16.43 25.12 2.96
CA GLU A 10 -17.39 24.36 2.18
C GLU A 10 -18.03 25.32 1.15
N GLN A 11 -17.45 25.39 -0.05
CA GLN A 11 -18.10 26.05 -1.17
C GLN A 11 -19.29 25.17 -1.59
N LYS A 12 -20.50 25.64 -1.28
CA LYS A 12 -21.75 25.07 -1.79
C LYS A 12 -21.82 25.30 -3.31
N GLU A 13 -21.15 24.46 -4.07
CA GLU A 13 -21.49 24.27 -5.47
C GLU A 13 -22.66 23.28 -5.51
N GLU A 14 -23.87 23.81 -5.71
CA GLU A 14 -25.01 22.95 -6.06
C GLU A 14 -24.68 22.26 -7.38
N PRO A 15 -24.78 20.93 -7.47
CA PRO A 15 -24.53 20.23 -8.71
C PRO A 15 -25.57 20.70 -9.74
N THR A 16 -25.12 21.45 -10.75
CA THR A 16 -25.91 21.77 -11.93
C THR A 16 -26.20 20.47 -12.66
N LEU A 17 -27.37 19.89 -12.36
CA LEU A 17 -27.86 18.67 -12.95
C LEU A 17 -28.10 18.90 -14.45
N GLY A 18 -27.12 18.54 -15.27
CA GLY A 18 -27.31 18.29 -16.69
C GLY A 18 -28.22 17.07 -16.87
N LEU A 19 -29.52 17.27 -16.68
CA LEU A 19 -30.54 16.28 -17.07
C LEU A 19 -30.53 16.22 -18.60
N PRO A 20 -30.21 15.07 -19.22
CA PRO A 20 -30.42 14.90 -20.64
C PRO A 20 -31.90 15.15 -20.94
N ASN A 21 -32.18 15.87 -22.02
CA ASN A 21 -33.53 16.31 -22.40
C ASN A 21 -34.41 15.10 -22.75
N VAL A 22 -34.95 14.41 -21.73
CA VAL A 22 -35.81 13.22 -21.85
C VAL A 22 -37.07 13.56 -22.67
N LEU A 23 -37.46 14.84 -22.69
CA LEU A 23 -38.53 15.36 -23.53
C LEU A 23 -38.25 15.25 -25.05
N ASP A 24 -36.98 15.25 -25.48
CA ASP A 24 -36.64 15.15 -26.89
C ASP A 24 -36.64 13.71 -27.41
N GLN A 25 -36.49 12.71 -26.53
CA GLN A 25 -36.64 11.29 -26.90
C GLN A 25 -38.10 10.88 -27.09
N LEU A 26 -39.05 11.58 -26.44
CA LEU A 26 -40.49 11.32 -26.56
C LEU A 26 -41.14 11.92 -27.82
N LYS A 27 -40.43 12.78 -28.57
CA LYS A 27 -40.97 13.41 -29.79
C LYS A 27 -40.85 12.53 -31.04
N GLY A 28 -40.14 11.40 -30.99
CA GLY A 28 -39.68 10.68 -32.17
C GLY A 28 -40.41 9.40 -32.58
N ALA A 29 -41.24 8.76 -31.73
CA ALA A 29 -41.78 7.43 -32.06
C ALA A 29 -43.13 7.12 -31.41
N GLY A 30 -44.11 6.74 -32.23
CA GLY A 30 -45.23 5.88 -31.82
C GLY A 30 -46.44 6.53 -31.15
N PRO A 31 -47.48 5.72 -30.84
CA PRO A 31 -48.70 6.16 -30.17
C PRO A 31 -48.40 6.83 -28.82
N LYS A 32 -49.21 7.82 -28.45
CA LYS A 32 -49.03 8.60 -27.21
C LYS A 32 -48.92 7.65 -26.01
N PRO A 33 -47.91 7.81 -25.14
CA PRO A 33 -47.75 6.98 -23.96
C PRO A 33 -48.98 7.12 -23.06
N THR A 34 -49.40 6.00 -22.50
CA THR A 34 -50.52 5.93 -21.56
C THR A 34 -50.14 6.63 -20.25
N PRO A 35 -51.12 7.19 -19.50
CA PRO A 35 -50.85 7.80 -18.19
C PRO A 35 -50.10 6.89 -17.21
N SER A 36 -50.29 5.57 -17.30
CA SER A 36 -49.56 4.56 -16.53
C SER A 36 -48.08 4.48 -16.89
N GLU A 37 -47.73 4.58 -18.18
CA GLU A 37 -46.33 4.58 -18.63
C GLU A 37 -45.61 5.88 -18.24
N ILE A 38 -46.32 7.01 -18.25
CA ILE A 38 -45.80 8.30 -17.78
C ILE A 38 -45.52 8.25 -16.28
N ALA A 39 -46.43 7.68 -15.48
CA ALA A 39 -46.25 7.52 -14.04
C ALA A 39 -45.05 6.61 -13.70
N LEU A 40 -44.85 5.52 -14.46
CA LEU A 40 -43.72 4.61 -14.28
C LEU A 40 -42.37 5.30 -14.61
N LEU A 41 -42.31 6.08 -15.70
CA LEU A 41 -41.12 6.86 -16.06
C LEU A 41 -40.78 7.92 -15.02
N LEU A 42 -41.76 8.63 -14.48
CA LEU A 42 -41.54 9.62 -13.42
C LEU A 42 -41.04 8.98 -12.12
N ALA A 43 -41.58 7.82 -11.73
CA ALA A 43 -41.09 7.07 -10.58
C ALA A 43 -39.65 6.56 -10.79
N GLN A 44 -39.30 6.14 -12.01
CA GLN A 44 -37.95 5.69 -12.35
C GLN A 44 -36.93 6.85 -12.33
N ILE A 45 -37.31 8.05 -12.80
CA ILE A 45 -36.47 9.26 -12.71
C ILE A 45 -36.25 9.65 -11.24
N GLN A 46 -37.31 9.67 -10.42
CA GLN A 46 -37.20 9.97 -8.99
C GLN A 46 -36.34 8.94 -8.23
N ALA A 47 -36.47 7.66 -8.58
CA ALA A 47 -35.64 6.60 -8.01
C ALA A 47 -34.15 6.75 -8.40
N MET A 48 -33.87 7.05 -9.68
CA MET A 48 -32.51 7.29 -10.17
C MET A 48 -31.87 8.52 -9.51
N ASP A 49 -32.64 9.59 -9.32
CA ASP A 49 -32.17 10.78 -8.61
C ASP A 49 -31.87 10.46 -7.13
N SER A 50 -32.64 9.58 -6.50
CA SER A 50 -32.39 9.14 -5.12
C SER A 50 -31.13 8.27 -4.97
N GLU A 51 -30.87 7.37 -5.92
CA GLU A 51 -29.65 6.54 -5.91
C GLU A 51 -28.41 7.37 -6.23
N ARG A 52 -28.51 8.28 -7.21
CA ARG A 52 -27.41 9.18 -7.57
C ARG A 52 -27.06 10.10 -6.42
N TRP A 53 -28.06 10.64 -5.72
CA TRP A 53 -27.87 11.42 -4.50
C TRP A 53 -27.21 10.60 -3.38
N ARG A 54 -27.63 9.34 -3.18
CA ARG A 54 -27.02 8.44 -2.19
C ARG A 54 -25.55 8.18 -2.49
N ARG A 55 -25.20 7.83 -3.72
CA ARG A 55 -23.80 7.60 -4.13
C ARG A 55 -22.94 8.85 -3.98
N TRP A 56 -23.47 10.01 -4.39
CA TRP A 56 -22.78 11.28 -4.21
C TRP A 56 -22.52 11.55 -2.72
N LYS A 57 -23.52 11.34 -1.86
CA LYS A 57 -23.38 11.49 -0.41
C LYS A 57 -22.34 10.53 0.18
N GLU A 58 -22.37 9.25 -0.21
CA GLU A 58 -21.38 8.24 0.21
C GLU A 58 -19.96 8.64 -0.21
N GLU A 59 -19.78 9.18 -1.42
CA GLU A 59 -18.50 9.69 -1.91
C GLU A 59 -18.00 10.89 -1.08
N GLN A 60 -18.89 11.82 -0.72
CA GLN A 60 -18.54 12.95 0.15
C GLN A 60 -18.19 12.49 1.57
N ASP A 61 -18.96 11.55 2.13
CA ASP A 61 -18.68 10.97 3.45
C ASP A 61 -17.34 10.22 3.46
N GLU A 62 -16.99 9.53 2.37
CA GLU A 62 -15.69 8.87 2.22
C GLU A 62 -14.54 9.88 2.10
N LYS A 63 -14.71 10.95 1.30
CA LYS A 63 -13.72 12.05 1.22
C LYS A 63 -13.49 12.70 2.59
N TRP A 64 -14.57 12.94 3.33
CA TRP A 64 -14.48 13.48 4.69
C TRP A 64 -13.74 12.54 5.65
N ARG A 65 -14.00 11.22 5.56
CA ARG A 65 -13.32 10.21 6.37
C ARG A 65 -11.81 10.17 6.09
N ARG A 66 -11.41 10.13 4.81
CA ARG A 66 -9.99 10.15 4.40
C ARG A 66 -9.29 11.42 4.87
N TRP A 67 -9.94 12.58 4.72
CA TRP A 67 -9.40 13.85 5.21
C TRP A 67 -9.18 13.81 6.73
N LYS A 68 -10.14 13.27 7.50
CA LYS A 68 -10.01 13.14 8.96
C LYS A 68 -8.85 12.22 9.36
N GLU A 69 -8.71 11.06 8.70
CA GLU A 69 -7.59 10.13 8.92
C GLU A 69 -6.24 10.79 8.62
N GLU A 70 -6.14 11.56 7.54
CA GLU A 70 -4.92 12.33 7.18
C GLU A 70 -4.59 13.38 8.24
N GLN A 71 -5.60 14.06 8.83
CA GLN A 71 -5.36 15.01 9.91
C GLN A 71 -4.89 14.32 11.20
N GLU A 72 -5.45 13.15 11.54
CA GLU A 72 -5.01 12.36 12.70
C GLU A 72 -3.59 11.79 12.50
N GLU A 73 -3.22 11.38 11.29
CA GLU A 73 -1.86 10.99 10.94
C GLU A 73 -0.88 12.17 11.07
N LYS A 74 -1.21 13.33 10.50
CA LYS A 74 -0.40 14.57 10.66
C LYS A 74 -0.24 14.96 12.12
N LYS A 75 -1.28 14.78 12.94
CA LYS A 75 -1.20 15.01 14.39
C LYS A 75 -0.23 14.03 15.06
N ARG A 76 -0.32 12.73 14.76
CA ARG A 76 0.60 11.70 15.27
C ARG A 76 2.05 11.99 14.89
N GLU A 77 2.32 12.39 13.66
CA GLU A 77 3.66 12.79 13.24
C GLU A 77 4.20 13.99 14.02
N ARG A 78 3.37 14.99 14.30
CA ARG A 78 3.76 16.17 15.09
C ARG A 78 4.10 15.76 16.53
N GLU A 79 3.26 14.94 17.15
CA GLU A 79 3.49 14.40 18.50
C GLU A 79 4.76 13.55 18.56
N GLU A 80 5.05 12.75 17.54
CA GLU A 80 6.30 11.97 17.46
C GLU A 80 7.53 12.88 17.29
N LYS A 81 7.44 13.90 16.44
CA LYS A 81 8.51 14.91 16.27
C LYS A 81 8.74 15.70 17.56
N GLU A 82 7.68 16.03 18.29
CA GLU A 82 7.76 16.70 19.59
C GLU A 82 8.41 15.80 20.65
N LYS A 83 8.01 14.52 20.74
CA LYS A 83 8.66 13.54 21.63
C LYS A 83 10.14 13.37 21.31
N LYS A 84 10.51 13.30 20.03
CA LYS A 84 11.92 13.25 19.60
C LYS A 84 12.67 14.52 20.02
N SER A 85 12.09 15.70 19.78
CA SER A 85 12.68 16.97 20.22
C SER A 85 12.81 17.05 21.74
N GLN A 86 11.82 16.57 22.50
CA GLN A 86 11.85 16.53 23.95
C GLN A 86 12.94 15.59 24.47
N SER A 87 13.09 14.40 23.87
CA SER A 87 14.17 13.48 24.23
C SER A 87 15.55 14.07 23.95
N GLN A 88 15.70 14.82 22.85
CA GLN A 88 16.93 15.51 22.50
C GLN A 88 17.24 16.67 23.47
N ASN A 89 16.22 17.43 23.89
CA ASN A 89 16.36 18.48 24.88
C ASN A 89 16.75 17.91 26.25
N ASN A 90 16.10 16.83 26.70
CA ASN A 90 16.44 16.15 27.95
C ASN A 90 17.89 15.63 27.95
N PHE A 91 18.36 15.11 26.81
CA PHE A 91 19.75 14.69 26.66
C PHE A 91 20.72 15.87 26.75
N SER A 92 20.40 17.00 26.10
CA SER A 92 21.22 18.21 26.18
C SER A 92 21.31 18.75 27.60
N GLU A 93 20.19 18.76 28.33
CA GLU A 93 20.16 19.22 29.73
C GLU A 93 20.97 18.30 30.66
N LEU A 94 20.89 16.98 30.47
CA LEU A 94 21.72 16.02 31.20
C LEU A 94 23.21 16.21 30.86
N PHE A 95 23.53 16.48 29.60
CA PHE A 95 24.90 16.73 29.16
C PHE A 95 25.47 18.04 29.74
N GLU A 96 24.70 19.13 29.75
CA GLU A 96 25.09 20.39 30.38
C GLU A 96 25.35 20.21 31.88
N LYS A 97 24.44 19.55 32.61
CA LYS A 97 24.63 19.21 34.03
C LYS A 97 25.88 18.37 34.29
N LEU A 98 26.22 17.46 33.38
CA LEU A 98 27.45 16.67 33.46
C LEU A 98 28.68 17.55 33.26
N MET A 99 28.67 18.45 32.28
CA MET A 99 29.78 19.37 31.99
C MET A 99 30.01 20.35 33.15
N GLU A 100 28.94 20.93 33.73
CA GLU A 100 29.04 21.80 34.91
C GLU A 100 29.69 21.07 36.11
N ARG A 101 29.34 19.80 36.31
CA ARG A 101 29.97 18.96 37.35
C ARG A 101 31.46 18.76 37.09
N ILE A 102 31.85 18.50 35.85
CA ILE A 102 33.26 18.34 35.46
C ILE A 102 34.04 19.64 35.73
N GLU A 103 33.52 20.79 35.30
CA GLU A 103 34.15 22.09 35.54
C GLU A 103 34.31 22.40 37.04
N ALA A 104 33.29 22.09 37.85
CA ALA A 104 33.35 22.28 39.30
C ALA A 104 34.46 21.44 39.96
N LEU A 105 34.73 20.24 39.42
CA LEU A 105 35.78 19.36 39.92
C LEU A 105 37.17 19.82 39.48
N GLU A 106 37.31 20.26 38.23
CA GLU A 106 38.55 20.87 37.73
C GLU A 106 38.93 22.10 38.58
N LYS A 107 37.95 22.91 38.96
CA LYS A 107 38.15 24.05 39.87
C LYS A 107 38.66 23.64 41.25
N ARG A 108 38.03 22.63 41.87
CA ARG A 108 38.46 22.08 43.17
C ARG A 108 39.87 21.46 43.11
N LEU A 109 40.21 20.85 41.98
CA LEU A 109 41.54 20.31 41.73
C LEU A 109 42.58 21.44 41.63
N ALA A 110 42.25 22.54 40.96
CA ALA A 110 43.12 23.71 40.81
C ALA A 110 43.36 24.45 42.13
N GLU A 111 42.38 24.47 43.04
CA GLU A 111 42.48 25.09 44.37
C GLU A 111 43.37 24.28 45.35
N GLY A 112 43.86 23.10 44.93
CA GLY A 112 44.78 22.27 45.73
C GLY A 112 44.11 21.59 46.93
N GLU A 113 42.78 21.64 47.03
CA GLU A 113 42.01 20.95 48.08
C GLU A 113 42.14 19.43 48.01
N VAL A 114 42.45 18.88 46.84
CA VAL A 114 42.57 17.43 46.63
C VAL A 114 44.02 16.99 46.75
N LYS A 115 44.39 16.42 47.91
CA LYS A 115 45.71 15.83 48.12
C LYS A 115 45.89 14.63 47.18
N LYS A 116 46.95 14.69 46.36
CA LYS A 116 47.36 13.74 45.31
C LYS A 116 47.52 12.25 45.72
N LYS A 117 47.31 11.88 46.99
CA LYS A 117 47.54 10.52 47.53
C LYS A 117 46.28 9.65 47.67
N GLU A 118 45.08 10.20 47.48
CA GLU A 118 43.85 9.44 47.28
C GLU A 118 43.39 9.66 45.84
N LEU A 119 44.17 9.16 44.87
CA LEU A 119 43.82 9.19 43.45
C LEU A 119 43.00 7.96 43.05
N GLU A 120 42.25 7.40 43.98
CA GLU A 120 41.17 6.49 43.61
C GLU A 120 40.04 7.33 43.02
N MET A 121 39.58 6.92 41.84
CA MET A 121 38.45 7.54 41.16
C MET A 121 37.28 7.64 42.16
N PRO A 122 36.80 8.85 42.49
CA PRO A 122 35.76 9.02 43.50
C PRO A 122 34.52 8.18 43.18
N ASP A 123 33.78 7.75 44.20
CA ASP A 123 32.61 6.88 43.99
C ASP A 123 31.56 7.52 43.06
N TRP A 124 31.41 8.84 43.08
CA TRP A 124 30.53 9.55 42.14
C TRP A 124 31.02 9.46 40.68
N ALA A 125 32.33 9.39 40.44
CA ALA A 125 32.93 9.24 39.10
C ALA A 125 32.77 7.81 38.59
N LYS A 126 32.91 6.80 39.47
CA LYS A 126 32.56 5.40 39.18
C LYS A 126 31.08 5.27 38.79
N ALA A 127 30.18 5.90 39.55
CA ALA A 127 28.74 5.89 39.26
C ALA A 127 28.41 6.50 37.89
N ILE A 128 29.04 7.64 37.53
CA ILE A 128 28.86 8.24 36.20
C ILE A 128 29.40 7.34 35.10
N GLN A 129 30.57 6.71 35.31
CA GLN A 129 31.13 5.78 34.32
C GLN A 129 30.21 4.57 34.10
N GLU A 130 29.65 4.00 35.17
CA GLU A 130 28.66 2.92 35.09
C GLU A 130 27.39 3.36 34.36
N GLU A 131 26.89 4.58 34.63
CA GLU A 131 25.72 5.13 33.95
C GLU A 131 25.97 5.36 32.44
N VAL A 132 27.14 5.91 32.07
CA VAL A 132 27.54 6.08 30.67
C VAL A 132 27.68 4.74 29.96
N LEU A 133 28.23 3.71 30.62
CA LEU A 133 28.31 2.35 30.07
C LEU A 133 26.90 1.75 29.88
N ALA A 134 26.00 1.92 30.85
CA ALA A 134 24.61 1.48 30.76
C ALA A 134 23.86 2.16 29.61
N ILE A 135 24.04 3.48 29.44
CA ILE A 135 23.46 4.23 28.31
C ILE A 135 24.01 3.70 26.98
N ARG A 136 25.33 3.51 26.86
CA ARG A 136 25.96 2.96 25.65
C ARG A 136 25.44 1.56 25.33
N GLN A 137 25.19 0.74 26.33
CA GLN A 137 24.61 -0.59 26.15
C GLN A 137 23.16 -0.51 25.64
N ARG A 138 22.33 0.38 26.21
CA ARG A 138 20.96 0.61 25.71
C ARG A 138 20.94 1.06 24.26
N PHE A 139 21.84 1.96 23.85
CA PHE A 139 21.98 2.37 22.45
C PHE A 139 22.32 1.20 21.53
N LYS A 140 23.23 0.30 21.94
CA LYS A 140 23.56 -0.91 21.17
C LYS A 140 22.36 -1.87 21.07
N GLU A 141 21.62 -2.06 22.15
CA GLU A 141 20.42 -2.90 22.15
C GLU A 141 19.30 -2.31 21.28
N GLU A 142 19.13 -0.99 21.29
CA GLU A 142 18.16 -0.30 20.45
C GLU A 142 18.56 -0.34 18.96
N GLU A 143 19.85 -0.14 18.66
CA GLU A 143 20.37 -0.31 17.31
C GLU A 143 20.18 -1.75 16.81
N GLN A 144 20.40 -2.76 17.66
CA GLN A 144 20.15 -4.15 17.32
C GLN A 144 18.66 -4.41 17.06
N LYS A 145 17.77 -3.92 17.93
CA LYS A 145 16.31 -4.03 17.72
C LYS A 145 15.85 -3.37 16.42
N GLU A 146 16.45 -2.23 16.05
CA GLU A 146 16.15 -1.54 14.80
C GLU A 146 16.67 -2.33 13.59
N ARG A 147 17.84 -2.95 13.68
CA ARG A 147 18.35 -3.87 12.65
C ARG A 147 17.43 -5.08 12.50
N ASP A 148 17.01 -5.70 13.61
CA ASP A 148 16.10 -6.85 13.60
C ASP A 148 14.73 -6.47 13.01
N ARG A 149 14.20 -5.29 13.36
CA ARG A 149 12.96 -4.76 12.77
C ARG A 149 13.09 -4.59 11.26
N LYS A 150 14.18 -3.99 10.78
CA LYS A 150 14.42 -3.80 9.33
C LYS A 150 14.55 -5.13 8.61
N LEU A 151 15.22 -6.11 9.21
CA LEU A 151 15.35 -7.45 8.64
C LEU A 151 13.97 -8.14 8.53
N ILE A 152 13.12 -8.01 9.56
CA ILE A 152 11.74 -8.50 9.53
C ILE A 152 10.95 -7.81 8.42
N GLU A 153 11.04 -6.48 8.32
CA GLU A 153 10.34 -5.70 7.28
C GLU A 153 10.81 -6.09 5.87
N GLU A 154 12.12 -6.26 5.67
CA GLU A 154 12.71 -6.68 4.41
C GLU A 154 12.23 -8.08 4.00
N HIS A 155 12.12 -9.01 4.95
CA HIS A 155 11.56 -10.34 4.69
C HIS A 155 10.04 -10.34 4.46
N GLN A 156 9.29 -9.44 5.11
CA GLN A 156 7.83 -9.35 4.96
C GLN A 156 7.41 -8.61 3.68
N ARG A 157 8.21 -7.67 3.20
CA ARG A 157 7.93 -6.86 2.01
C ARG A 157 7.54 -7.69 0.77
N PRO A 158 8.30 -8.71 0.32
CA PRO A 158 7.93 -9.48 -0.86
C PRO A 158 6.64 -10.28 -0.66
N LEU A 159 6.34 -10.72 0.57
CA LEU A 159 5.09 -11.41 0.88
C LEU A 159 3.90 -10.45 0.82
N LEU A 160 4.05 -9.23 1.33
CA LEU A 160 3.03 -8.18 1.22
C LEU A 160 2.79 -7.76 -0.23
N GLU A 161 3.82 -7.70 -1.05
CA GLU A 161 3.70 -7.39 -2.48
C GLU A 161 2.95 -8.50 -3.24
N LYS A 162 3.31 -9.77 -2.98
CA LYS A 162 2.56 -10.93 -3.50
C LYS A 162 1.09 -10.93 -3.07
N LEU A 163 0.80 -10.57 -1.82
CA LEU A 163 -0.56 -10.46 -1.32
C LEU A 163 -1.36 -9.39 -2.10
N LYS A 164 -0.78 -8.21 -2.30
CA LYS A 164 -1.39 -7.13 -3.09
C LYS A 164 -1.62 -7.52 -4.55
N GLU A 165 -0.65 -8.23 -5.16
CA GLU A 165 -0.82 -8.75 -6.52
C GLU A 165 -1.97 -9.75 -6.62
N ALA A 166 -2.10 -10.65 -5.64
CA ALA A 166 -3.17 -11.62 -5.59
C ALA A 166 -4.54 -10.96 -5.35
N GLU A 167 -4.62 -9.95 -4.48
CA GLU A 167 -5.84 -9.13 -4.29
C GLU A 167 -6.25 -8.39 -5.57
N ALA A 168 -5.27 -7.82 -6.29
CA ALA A 168 -5.53 -7.15 -7.57
C ALA A 168 -6.04 -8.12 -8.63
N ARG A 169 -5.44 -9.32 -8.74
CA ARG A 169 -5.89 -10.40 -9.63
C ARG A 169 -7.31 -10.83 -9.28
N TYR A 170 -7.61 -11.01 -8.00
CA TYR A 170 -8.94 -11.36 -7.52
C TYR A 170 -9.98 -10.32 -7.93
N THR A 171 -9.70 -9.03 -7.70
CA THR A 171 -10.57 -7.91 -8.09
C THR A 171 -10.83 -7.88 -9.60
N GLN A 172 -9.80 -8.17 -10.41
CA GLN A 172 -9.94 -8.26 -11.87
C GLN A 172 -10.84 -9.43 -12.27
N LEU A 173 -10.65 -10.61 -11.66
CA LEU A 173 -11.47 -11.80 -11.92
C LEU A 173 -12.93 -11.57 -11.53
N GLU A 174 -13.19 -10.92 -10.38
CA GLU A 174 -14.55 -10.51 -9.99
C GLU A 174 -15.20 -9.60 -11.03
N LYS A 175 -14.47 -8.61 -11.53
CA LYS A 175 -14.96 -7.72 -12.59
C LYS A 175 -15.31 -8.48 -13.87
N THR A 176 -14.44 -9.41 -14.31
CA THR A 176 -14.73 -10.23 -15.50
C THR A 176 -15.96 -11.13 -15.28
N LEU A 177 -16.15 -11.65 -14.06
CA LEU A 177 -17.32 -12.44 -13.70
C LEU A 177 -18.60 -11.60 -13.75
N GLU A 178 -18.57 -10.36 -13.26
CA GLU A 178 -19.70 -9.42 -13.37
C GLU A 178 -19.99 -9.00 -14.81
N GLU A 179 -18.97 -8.85 -15.66
CA GLU A 179 -19.16 -8.59 -17.09
C GLU A 179 -19.80 -9.79 -17.81
N MET A 180 -19.34 -11.01 -17.52
CA MET A 180 -19.92 -12.24 -18.07
C MET A 180 -21.39 -12.43 -17.66
N LYS A 181 -21.77 -12.04 -16.43
CA LYS A 181 -23.17 -12.09 -15.96
C LYS A 181 -24.13 -11.20 -16.75
N LYS A 182 -23.63 -10.14 -17.39
CA LYS A 182 -24.45 -9.22 -18.19
C LYS A 182 -24.76 -9.75 -19.59
N MET A 183 -24.07 -10.79 -20.05
CA MET A 183 -24.25 -11.37 -21.39
C MET A 183 -25.21 -12.58 -21.34
N PRO A 184 -26.04 -12.81 -22.37
CA PRO A 184 -26.92 -13.97 -22.44
C PRO A 184 -26.10 -15.26 -22.51
N LEU A 185 -26.35 -16.21 -21.60
CA LEU A 185 -25.52 -17.41 -21.49
C LEU A 185 -25.56 -18.26 -22.75
N THR A 186 -24.42 -18.33 -23.42
CA THR A 186 -24.13 -19.33 -24.45
C THR A 186 -23.37 -20.52 -23.83
N PRO A 187 -23.46 -21.73 -24.40
CA PRO A 187 -22.65 -22.86 -23.95
C PRO A 187 -21.14 -22.55 -23.89
N GLN A 188 -20.63 -21.75 -24.83
CA GLN A 188 -19.24 -21.30 -24.84
C GLN A 188 -18.89 -20.41 -23.63
N GLN A 189 -19.80 -19.53 -23.21
CA GLN A 189 -19.59 -18.70 -22.02
C GLN A 189 -19.63 -19.50 -20.71
N SER A 190 -20.40 -20.59 -20.65
CA SER A 190 -20.40 -21.46 -19.45
C SER A 190 -19.01 -22.06 -19.17
N ALA A 191 -18.25 -22.42 -20.20
CA ALA A 191 -16.86 -22.88 -20.08
C ALA A 191 -15.92 -21.75 -19.61
N SER A 192 -16.12 -20.53 -20.13
CA SER A 192 -15.36 -19.35 -19.68
C SER A 192 -15.61 -19.03 -18.21
N ILE A 193 -16.87 -19.06 -17.76
CA ILE A 193 -17.25 -18.82 -16.37
C ILE A 193 -16.60 -19.85 -15.44
N ASN A 194 -16.65 -21.14 -15.80
CA ASN A 194 -16.01 -22.20 -15.00
C ASN A 194 -14.48 -22.01 -14.91
N THR A 195 -13.85 -21.54 -15.99
CA THR A 195 -12.41 -21.25 -16.02
C THR A 195 -12.08 -20.07 -15.09
N THR A 196 -12.85 -18.98 -15.15
CA THR A 196 -12.67 -17.83 -14.24
C THR A 196 -12.92 -18.20 -12.79
N LEU A 197 -13.95 -18.99 -12.50
CA LEU A 197 -14.21 -19.49 -11.15
C LEU A 197 -13.04 -20.32 -10.62
N LYS A 198 -12.44 -21.18 -11.46
CA LYS A 198 -11.25 -21.94 -11.09
C LYS A 198 -10.06 -21.02 -10.75
N GLN A 199 -9.81 -20.00 -11.57
CA GLN A 199 -8.76 -19.00 -11.32
C GLN A 199 -9.00 -18.21 -10.02
N ILE A 200 -10.26 -17.90 -9.69
CA ILE A 200 -10.62 -17.28 -8.41
C ILE A 200 -10.26 -18.22 -7.25
N LYS A 201 -10.61 -19.51 -7.33
CA LYS A 201 -10.29 -20.49 -6.28
C LYS A 201 -8.78 -20.62 -6.07
N GLU A 202 -8.01 -20.68 -7.15
CA GLU A 202 -6.53 -20.73 -7.13
C GLU A 202 -5.96 -19.46 -6.47
N THR A 203 -6.40 -18.26 -6.89
CA THR A 203 -5.94 -16.98 -6.34
C THR A 203 -6.26 -16.85 -4.84
N LEU A 204 -7.45 -17.31 -4.40
CA LEU A 204 -7.82 -17.30 -2.98
C LEU A 204 -6.96 -18.27 -2.15
N THR A 205 -6.52 -19.37 -2.75
CA THR A 205 -5.60 -20.32 -2.11
C THR A 205 -4.22 -19.67 -1.97
N ASP A 206 -3.72 -18.97 -3.00
CA ASP A 206 -2.45 -18.23 -2.94
C ASP A 206 -2.47 -17.15 -1.85
N ILE A 207 -3.57 -16.40 -1.73
CA ILE A 207 -3.78 -15.41 -0.65
C ILE A 207 -3.71 -16.08 0.71
N ARG A 208 -4.38 -17.23 0.88
CA ARG A 208 -4.40 -18.00 2.14
C ARG A 208 -3.00 -18.51 2.50
N GLU A 209 -2.28 -19.10 1.56
CA GLU A 209 -0.92 -19.61 1.77
C GLU A 209 0.08 -18.50 2.09
N THR A 210 0.00 -17.38 1.36
CA THR A 210 0.83 -16.19 1.63
C THR A 210 0.53 -15.61 3.01
N GLY A 211 -0.74 -15.60 3.41
CA GLY A 211 -1.15 -15.20 4.76
C GLY A 211 -0.56 -16.10 5.85
N LYS A 212 -0.52 -17.43 5.65
CA LYS A 212 0.14 -18.36 6.58
C LYS A 212 1.62 -18.10 6.73
N LEU A 213 2.32 -17.79 5.63
CA LEU A 213 3.75 -17.43 5.66
C LEU A 213 4.02 -16.13 6.41
N LEU A 214 3.07 -15.20 6.43
CA LEU A 214 3.11 -13.97 7.22
C LEU A 214 2.79 -14.20 8.71
N GLY A 215 2.54 -15.44 9.14
CA GLY A 215 2.18 -15.77 10.52
C GLY A 215 0.75 -15.36 10.88
N LEU A 216 -0.10 -15.10 9.89
CA LEU A 216 -1.53 -14.88 10.13
C LEU A 216 -2.15 -16.22 10.54
N LYS A 217 -2.52 -16.34 11.82
CA LYS A 217 -3.22 -17.52 12.31
C LYS A 217 -4.60 -17.59 11.66
N GLU A 218 -4.99 -18.78 11.20
CA GLU A 218 -6.38 -19.02 10.84
C GLU A 218 -7.26 -18.74 12.07
N PRO A 219 -8.42 -18.08 11.90
CA PRO A 219 -9.36 -17.95 12.99
C PRO A 219 -9.76 -19.35 13.42
N GLU A 220 -9.26 -19.80 14.57
CA GLU A 220 -9.71 -21.06 15.15
C GLU A 220 -11.22 -20.94 15.36
N GLU A 221 -12.00 -21.82 14.72
CA GLU A 221 -13.48 -21.83 14.77
C GLU A 221 -14.04 -22.16 16.17
N SER A 222 -13.27 -21.96 17.23
CA SER A 222 -13.62 -22.35 18.58
C SER A 222 -13.07 -21.40 19.63
N SER A 223 -13.87 -20.39 20.00
CA SER A 223 -14.16 -20.11 21.43
C SER A 223 -15.22 -19.03 21.56
N SER A 224 -16.49 -19.41 21.46
CA SER A 224 -17.63 -18.64 21.96
C SER A 224 -17.79 -18.78 23.49
N LYS A 225 -16.71 -18.98 24.24
CA LYS A 225 -16.75 -18.93 25.71
C LYS A 225 -16.30 -17.56 26.17
N SER A 226 -17.29 -16.71 26.41
CA SER A 226 -17.18 -15.51 27.22
C SER A 226 -16.47 -15.83 28.55
N GLY A 227 -15.26 -15.31 28.72
CA GLY A 227 -14.46 -15.51 29.91
C GLY A 227 -13.42 -14.40 30.06
N ASN A 228 -13.88 -13.25 30.52
CA ASN A 228 -13.14 -12.26 31.32
C ASN A 228 -11.65 -12.01 30.92
N TYR A 229 -11.42 -11.15 29.93
CA TYR A 229 -10.07 -10.61 29.65
C TYR A 229 -9.85 -9.29 30.40
N GLY A 230 -9.48 -9.41 31.66
CA GLY A 230 -8.71 -8.40 32.39
C GLY A 230 -7.23 -8.72 32.27
N GLY A 231 -6.61 -8.37 31.15
CA GLY A 231 -5.18 -8.53 30.92
C GLY A 231 -4.78 -7.84 29.62
N LEU A 232 -3.89 -6.85 29.72
CA LEU A 232 -3.42 -6.07 28.57
C LEU A 232 -2.81 -6.99 27.49
N PRO A 233 -3.17 -6.82 26.21
CA PRO A 233 -2.53 -7.53 25.12
C PRO A 233 -1.11 -7.01 24.88
N VAL A 234 -0.16 -7.93 24.78
CA VAL A 234 1.25 -7.66 24.45
C VAL A 234 1.35 -7.30 22.97
N LYS A 235 2.13 -6.25 22.66
CA LYS A 235 2.52 -5.78 21.31
C LYS A 235 2.67 -6.91 20.29
N GLY A 236 1.71 -7.01 19.37
CA GLY A 236 1.70 -8.00 18.29
C GLY A 236 0.29 -8.34 17.80
N GLU A 237 -0.67 -7.41 17.93
CA GLU A 237 -2.05 -7.67 17.51
C GLU A 237 -2.09 -7.85 15.99
N ILE A 238 -2.50 -9.06 15.61
CA ILE A 238 -2.84 -9.44 14.25
C ILE A 238 -3.89 -8.44 13.76
N PRO A 239 -3.62 -7.68 12.68
CA PRO A 239 -4.54 -6.64 12.25
C PRO A 239 -5.90 -7.24 11.89
N ILE A 240 -6.98 -6.50 12.19
CA ILE A 240 -8.38 -6.95 12.05
C ILE A 240 -8.68 -7.54 10.65
N TRP A 241 -8.00 -7.05 9.60
CA TRP A 241 -8.12 -7.59 8.25
C TRP A 241 -7.67 -9.06 8.16
N ALA A 242 -6.66 -9.50 8.90
CA ALA A 242 -6.20 -10.88 8.88
C ALA A 242 -7.18 -11.87 9.53
N VAL A 243 -8.06 -11.39 10.42
CA VAL A 243 -9.16 -12.19 10.99
C VAL A 243 -10.41 -12.13 10.11
N ALA A 244 -10.68 -10.98 9.47
CA ALA A 244 -11.85 -10.78 8.64
C ALA A 244 -11.73 -11.43 7.25
N ILE A 245 -10.55 -11.43 6.65
CA ILE A 245 -10.32 -11.94 5.28
C ILE A 245 -10.70 -13.42 5.15
N PRO A 246 -10.28 -14.35 6.03
CA PRO A 246 -10.67 -15.76 5.91
C PRO A 246 -12.19 -15.96 5.97
N LYS A 247 -12.89 -15.19 6.79
CA LYS A 247 -14.36 -15.24 6.90
C LYS A 247 -15.04 -14.71 5.65
N ILE A 248 -14.60 -13.56 5.15
CA ILE A 248 -15.11 -12.95 3.90
C ILE A 248 -14.87 -13.90 2.72
N ILE A 249 -13.66 -14.49 2.64
CA ILE A 249 -13.31 -15.48 1.63
C ILE A 249 -14.25 -16.69 1.70
N ASN A 250 -14.49 -17.25 2.89
CA ASN A 250 -15.40 -18.39 3.05
C ASN A 250 -16.85 -18.05 2.68
N GLU A 251 -17.36 -16.86 3.05
CA GLU A 251 -18.69 -16.39 2.65
C GLU A 251 -18.82 -16.22 1.12
N ILE A 252 -17.76 -15.74 0.47
CA ILE A 252 -17.69 -15.64 -0.99
C ILE A 252 -17.69 -17.03 -1.64
N PHE A 253 -16.88 -17.97 -1.13
CA PHE A 253 -16.87 -19.35 -1.60
C PHE A 253 -18.25 -20.02 -1.49
N GLU A 254 -18.91 -19.89 -0.34
CA GLU A 254 -20.27 -20.41 -0.17
C GLU A 254 -21.27 -19.77 -1.14
N SER A 255 -21.17 -18.46 -1.36
CA SER A 255 -22.03 -17.73 -2.28
C SER A 255 -21.82 -18.18 -3.73
N ILE A 256 -20.56 -18.42 -4.13
CA ILE A 256 -20.20 -18.95 -5.45
C ILE A 256 -20.73 -20.37 -5.61
N GLU A 257 -20.57 -21.25 -4.62
CA GLU A 257 -21.01 -22.65 -4.71
C GLU A 257 -22.54 -22.77 -4.73
N LYS A 258 -23.24 -21.99 -3.88
CA LYS A 258 -24.71 -21.90 -3.92
C LYS A 258 -25.21 -21.41 -5.27
N ARG A 259 -24.53 -20.44 -5.88
CA ARG A 259 -24.88 -19.93 -7.22
C ARG A 259 -24.54 -20.95 -8.30
N ALA A 260 -23.35 -21.52 -8.33
CA ALA A 260 -22.99 -22.57 -9.28
C ALA A 260 -24.01 -23.73 -9.24
N ALA A 261 -24.43 -24.16 -8.05
CA ALA A 261 -25.46 -25.18 -7.88
C ALA A 261 -26.84 -24.74 -8.42
N MET A 262 -27.18 -23.45 -8.35
CA MET A 262 -28.42 -22.91 -8.92
C MET A 262 -28.39 -22.90 -10.46
N TRP A 263 -27.24 -22.64 -11.06
CA TRP A 263 -27.05 -22.61 -12.52
C TRP A 263 -26.84 -24.00 -13.13
N LEU A 264 -26.26 -24.93 -12.38
CA LEU A 264 -26.06 -26.33 -12.78
C LEU A 264 -27.28 -27.22 -12.53
N LYS A 265 -28.34 -26.72 -11.88
CA LYS A 265 -29.63 -27.42 -11.90
C LYS A 265 -30.09 -27.43 -13.36
N PRO A 266 -30.13 -28.61 -14.02
CA PRO A 266 -30.69 -28.67 -15.37
C PRO A 266 -32.10 -28.11 -15.28
N SER A 267 -32.41 -27.14 -16.14
CA SER A 267 -33.76 -26.62 -16.28
C SER A 267 -34.66 -27.80 -16.61
N GLN A 268 -35.28 -28.40 -15.59
CA GLN A 268 -36.38 -29.32 -15.77
C GLN A 268 -37.60 -28.46 -16.09
N GLU A 269 -37.54 -27.74 -17.20
CA GLU A 269 -38.78 -27.39 -17.86
C GLU A 269 -39.43 -28.73 -18.23
N PRO A 270 -40.67 -28.98 -17.79
CA PRO A 270 -41.39 -30.15 -18.23
C PRO A 270 -41.40 -30.05 -19.75
N ILE A 271 -40.74 -31.00 -20.42
CA ILE A 271 -40.83 -31.17 -21.86
C ILE A 271 -42.32 -31.22 -22.14
N LEU A 272 -42.88 -30.11 -22.64
CA LEU A 272 -44.25 -30.04 -23.09
C LEU A 272 -44.36 -31.19 -24.09
N LYS A 273 -45.16 -32.20 -23.74
CA LYS A 273 -45.44 -33.35 -24.58
C LYS A 273 -45.86 -32.81 -25.93
N ILE A 274 -44.94 -32.80 -26.89
CA ILE A 274 -45.24 -32.49 -28.28
C ILE A 274 -46.28 -33.54 -28.67
N PRO A 275 -47.51 -33.15 -29.05
CA PRO A 275 -48.49 -34.12 -29.49
C PRO A 275 -47.89 -34.86 -30.68
N THR A 276 -47.83 -36.17 -30.55
CA THR A 276 -47.43 -37.10 -31.61
C THR A 276 -48.22 -36.75 -32.88
N PRO A 277 -47.55 -36.40 -34.00
CA PRO A 277 -48.25 -36.12 -35.24
C PRO A 277 -48.95 -37.40 -35.71
N GLN A 278 -50.29 -37.36 -35.77
CA GLN A 278 -51.06 -38.37 -36.47
C GLN A 278 -50.68 -38.33 -37.95
N GLU A 279 -50.03 -39.42 -38.35
CA GLU A 279 -50.14 -40.13 -39.63
C GLU A 279 -51.27 -39.63 -40.54
N ALA A 280 -50.92 -38.83 -41.56
CA ALA A 280 -51.44 -38.88 -42.93
C ALA A 280 -50.97 -37.66 -43.74
N ALA A 281 -49.87 -37.80 -44.47
CA ALA A 281 -49.60 -36.96 -45.65
C ALA A 281 -48.73 -37.73 -46.67
N PRO A 282 -49.00 -37.58 -47.99
CA PRO A 282 -48.45 -38.42 -49.05
C PRO A 282 -46.96 -38.14 -49.37
N PRO A 283 -46.26 -39.06 -50.06
CA PRO A 283 -44.82 -39.01 -50.27
C PRO A 283 -44.39 -37.79 -51.11
N VAL A 284 -43.64 -36.90 -50.47
CA VAL A 284 -42.90 -35.82 -51.14
C VAL A 284 -41.67 -36.43 -51.82
N LYS A 285 -41.53 -36.17 -53.13
CA LYS A 285 -40.41 -36.60 -53.96
C LYS A 285 -39.09 -36.09 -53.38
N VAL A 286 -38.20 -37.03 -53.11
CA VAL A 286 -36.78 -36.80 -52.79
C VAL A 286 -36.14 -36.11 -53.99
N VAL A 287 -35.73 -34.86 -53.81
CA VAL A 287 -34.83 -34.16 -54.73
C VAL A 287 -33.41 -34.53 -54.31
N GLU A 288 -32.73 -35.24 -55.20
CA GLU A 288 -31.34 -35.66 -55.11
C GLU A 288 -30.43 -34.42 -55.16
N ILE A 289 -29.85 -34.06 -54.01
CA ILE A 289 -28.88 -32.97 -53.90
C ILE A 289 -27.51 -33.53 -54.28
N GLN A 290 -26.93 -33.02 -55.38
CA GLN A 290 -25.58 -33.35 -55.79
C GLN A 290 -24.53 -32.86 -54.77
N PRO A 291 -23.50 -33.67 -54.46
CA PRO A 291 -22.38 -33.23 -53.63
C PRO A 291 -21.32 -32.60 -54.53
N ASN A 292 -21.31 -31.28 -54.67
CA ASN A 292 -20.15 -30.57 -55.21
C ASN A 292 -20.04 -29.18 -54.59
N GLN A 293 -19.36 -29.12 -53.44
CA GLN A 293 -18.66 -27.90 -53.03
C GLN A 293 -17.20 -28.23 -52.70
N PRO A 294 -16.23 -27.47 -53.25
CA PRO A 294 -14.82 -27.66 -52.93
C PRO A 294 -14.53 -27.19 -51.50
N LEU A 295 -13.93 -28.06 -50.70
CA LEU A 295 -13.34 -27.71 -49.41
C LEU A 295 -12.36 -26.54 -49.59
N ILE A 296 -12.66 -25.40 -48.96
CA ILE A 296 -11.68 -24.35 -48.73
C ILE A 296 -10.65 -24.91 -47.74
N ARG A 297 -9.49 -25.32 -48.26
CA ARG A 297 -8.31 -25.67 -47.45
C ARG A 297 -7.85 -24.41 -46.70
N MET A 298 -7.99 -24.43 -45.38
CA MET A 298 -7.27 -23.49 -44.52
C MET A 298 -5.76 -23.73 -44.66
N PRO A 299 -4.92 -22.67 -44.72
CA PRO A 299 -3.48 -22.82 -44.69
C PRO A 299 -3.03 -23.39 -43.32
N PRO A 300 -1.97 -24.22 -43.30
CA PRO A 300 -1.43 -24.74 -42.04
C PRO A 300 -0.84 -23.61 -41.19
N PRO A 301 -0.90 -23.73 -39.85
CA PRO A 301 -0.28 -22.75 -38.96
C PRO A 301 1.24 -22.70 -39.18
N PRO A 302 1.87 -21.53 -38.99
CA PRO A 302 3.32 -21.39 -39.10
C PRO A 302 4.02 -22.26 -38.05
N PRO A 303 5.24 -22.76 -38.36
CA PRO A 303 6.00 -23.60 -37.43
C PRO A 303 6.31 -22.82 -36.16
N SER A 304 5.93 -23.39 -35.02
CA SER A 304 6.25 -22.92 -33.68
C SER A 304 7.77 -22.78 -33.50
N GLU A 305 8.17 -21.61 -33.00
CA GLU A 305 9.55 -21.29 -32.64
C GLU A 305 10.14 -22.32 -31.67
N PRO A 306 11.44 -22.62 -31.77
CA PRO A 306 12.09 -23.58 -30.89
C PRO A 306 12.08 -23.06 -29.44
N THR A 307 11.49 -23.86 -28.55
CA THR A 307 11.63 -23.71 -27.10
C THR A 307 13.10 -23.62 -26.71
N PRO A 308 13.51 -22.66 -25.86
CA PRO A 308 14.88 -22.62 -25.36
C PRO A 308 15.15 -23.87 -24.54
N ALA A 309 16.30 -24.48 -24.82
CA ALA A 309 16.80 -25.69 -24.18
C ALA A 309 16.70 -25.59 -22.66
N THR A 310 16.11 -26.62 -22.06
CA THR A 310 16.24 -26.96 -20.65
C THR A 310 17.71 -26.99 -20.29
N VAL A 311 18.18 -25.96 -19.58
CA VAL A 311 19.49 -25.97 -18.94
C VAL A 311 19.40 -26.94 -17.78
N GLU A 312 20.03 -28.10 -17.93
CA GLU A 312 20.30 -29.06 -16.86
C GLU A 312 20.94 -28.32 -15.69
N ALA A 313 20.18 -28.18 -14.60
CA ALA A 313 20.67 -27.63 -13.36
C ALA A 313 21.71 -28.60 -12.77
N LYS A 314 22.99 -28.23 -12.88
CA LYS A 314 24.06 -28.84 -12.09
C LYS A 314 23.69 -28.78 -10.61
N PRO A 315 23.83 -29.88 -9.85
CA PRO A 315 23.68 -29.86 -8.40
C PRO A 315 24.68 -28.87 -7.80
N ILE A 316 24.16 -27.89 -7.06
CA ILE A 316 24.97 -26.99 -6.24
C ILE A 316 25.47 -27.83 -5.06
N GLU A 317 26.75 -28.19 -5.12
CA GLU A 317 27.47 -28.76 -3.98
C GLU A 317 27.52 -27.71 -2.87
N MET A 318 26.93 -28.04 -1.72
CA MET A 318 27.03 -27.22 -0.52
C MET A 318 28.52 -27.12 -0.11
N PRO A 319 29.07 -25.92 0.11
CA PRO A 319 30.42 -25.80 0.62
C PRO A 319 30.47 -26.39 2.03
N GLN A 320 31.35 -27.38 2.21
CA GLN A 320 31.68 -27.93 3.53
C GLN A 320 32.22 -26.82 4.45
N PRO A 321 31.97 -26.91 5.77
CA PRO A 321 32.47 -25.94 6.73
C PRO A 321 34.00 -25.97 6.75
N VAL A 322 34.62 -24.89 6.26
CA VAL A 322 36.06 -24.69 6.34
C VAL A 322 36.41 -24.41 7.80
N GLU A 323 37.13 -25.33 8.43
CA GLU A 323 37.75 -25.11 9.74
C GLU A 323 38.66 -23.88 9.70
N VAL A 324 38.23 -22.83 10.39
CA VAL A 324 38.98 -21.59 10.55
C VAL A 324 40.17 -21.87 11.46
N LYS A 325 41.36 -21.98 10.87
CA LYS A 325 42.63 -21.92 11.61
C LYS A 325 42.76 -20.56 12.32
N PRO A 326 43.29 -20.52 13.56
CA PRO A 326 43.53 -19.27 14.27
C PRO A 326 44.48 -18.36 13.50
N ALA A 327 44.04 -17.12 13.26
CA ALA A 327 44.78 -16.10 12.53
C ALA A 327 46.07 -15.72 13.24
N GLU A 328 47.20 -15.86 12.53
CA GLU A 328 48.47 -15.25 12.90
C GLU A 328 48.35 -13.72 12.96
N THR A 329 49.05 -13.18 13.95
CA THR A 329 49.13 -11.76 14.26
C THR A 329 49.72 -10.98 13.07
N PRO A 330 49.08 -9.92 12.58
CA PRO A 330 49.59 -9.17 11.43
C PRO A 330 50.86 -8.40 11.82
N GLN A 331 51.93 -8.65 11.08
CA GLN A 331 53.18 -7.90 11.16
C GLN A 331 52.98 -6.45 10.66
N PRO A 332 53.75 -5.48 11.19
CA PRO A 332 53.59 -4.07 10.86
C PRO A 332 54.13 -3.80 9.46
N VAL A 333 53.23 -3.40 8.56
CA VAL A 333 53.57 -3.03 7.18
C VAL A 333 54.09 -1.59 7.18
N GLU A 334 55.36 -1.40 6.81
CA GLU A 334 55.98 -0.09 6.62
C GLU A 334 55.28 0.69 5.50
N VAL A 335 54.57 1.76 5.90
CA VAL A 335 53.88 2.67 4.99
C VAL A 335 54.92 3.60 4.35
N LYS A 336 55.25 3.35 3.08
CA LYS A 336 56.03 4.28 2.25
C LYS A 336 55.26 5.60 2.10
N LYS A 337 55.86 6.67 2.64
CA LYS A 337 55.38 8.06 2.55
C LYS A 337 55.49 8.54 1.10
N VAL A 338 54.36 8.54 0.39
CA VAL A 338 54.24 9.15 -0.95
C VAL A 338 53.93 10.63 -0.77
N GLU A 339 54.87 11.51 -1.11
CA GLU A 339 54.66 12.96 -1.16
C GLU A 339 53.86 13.33 -2.41
N ILE A 340 52.54 13.48 -2.25
CA ILE A 340 51.65 14.00 -3.29
C ILE A 340 51.67 15.53 -3.20
N LYS A 341 52.27 16.17 -4.21
CA LYS A 341 52.21 17.62 -4.39
C LYS A 341 50.81 18.01 -4.90
N VAL A 342 49.87 18.19 -3.98
CA VAL A 342 48.49 18.60 -4.29
C VAL A 342 48.47 20.12 -4.52
N GLU A 343 48.20 20.55 -5.75
CA GLU A 343 47.86 21.95 -6.03
C GLU A 343 46.58 22.35 -5.27
N PRO A 344 46.57 23.47 -4.55
CA PRO A 344 45.41 23.87 -3.76
C PRO A 344 44.19 24.13 -4.67
N PRO A 345 43.03 23.52 -4.37
CA PRO A 345 41.83 23.69 -5.18
C PRO A 345 41.35 25.15 -5.15
N LYS A 346 41.06 25.71 -6.33
CA LYS A 346 40.52 27.07 -6.46
C LYS A 346 39.21 27.19 -5.66
N PRO A 347 39.05 28.25 -4.84
CA PRO A 347 37.85 28.43 -4.04
C PRO A 347 36.62 28.59 -4.94
N LYS A 348 35.57 27.79 -4.69
CA LYS A 348 34.30 27.91 -5.41
C LYS A 348 33.55 29.13 -4.87
N GLU A 349 33.19 30.05 -5.75
CA GLU A 349 32.34 31.19 -5.41
C GLU A 349 30.85 30.80 -5.50
N TYR A 350 30.06 31.23 -4.51
CA TYR A 350 28.62 30.95 -4.41
C TYR A 350 27.84 32.25 -4.60
N LYS A 351 27.07 32.38 -5.69
CA LYS A 351 26.30 33.61 -5.99
C LYS A 351 24.85 33.51 -5.51
N CYS A 352 24.33 34.58 -4.90
CA CYS A 352 22.93 34.68 -4.51
C CYS A 352 22.03 34.89 -5.73
N LYS A 353 20.94 34.11 -5.82
CA LYS A 353 19.99 34.18 -6.94
C LYS A 353 19.15 35.46 -6.95
N TYR A 354 18.96 36.10 -5.79
CA TYR A 354 18.06 37.25 -5.65
C TYR A 354 18.79 38.60 -5.80
N CYS A 355 20.06 38.71 -5.38
CA CYS A 355 20.81 39.97 -5.39
C CYS A 355 22.23 39.88 -5.99
N SER A 356 22.60 38.74 -6.58
CA SER A 356 23.89 38.51 -7.25
C SER A 356 25.15 38.67 -6.38
N GLN A 357 25.02 38.83 -5.05
CA GLN A 357 26.16 38.85 -4.13
C GLN A 357 26.90 37.50 -4.12
N THR A 358 28.24 37.55 -4.09
CA THR A 358 29.10 36.36 -4.07
C THR A 358 29.62 36.05 -2.67
N PHE A 359 29.71 34.76 -2.33
CA PHE A 359 30.16 34.28 -1.03
C PHE A 359 31.22 33.20 -1.21
N THR A 360 32.20 33.14 -0.30
CA THR A 360 33.27 32.13 -0.33
C THR A 360 32.87 30.81 0.31
N LYS A 361 31.82 30.81 1.15
CA LYS A 361 31.30 29.62 1.81
C LYS A 361 29.79 29.46 1.55
N PRO A 362 29.29 28.23 1.33
CA PRO A 362 27.86 27.99 1.11
C PRO A 362 27.01 28.37 2.31
N GLN A 363 27.55 28.28 3.53
CA GLN A 363 26.87 28.64 4.77
C GLN A 363 26.58 30.15 4.86
N GLN A 364 27.48 31.00 4.32
CA GLN A 364 27.27 32.44 4.27
C GLN A 364 26.15 32.79 3.28
N LEU A 365 26.14 32.16 2.10
CA LEU A 365 25.04 32.30 1.14
C LEU A 365 23.70 31.90 1.78
N ALA A 366 23.64 30.76 2.47
CA ALA A 366 22.42 30.30 3.14
C ALA A 366 21.95 31.27 4.22
N SER A 367 22.86 31.81 5.03
CA SER A 367 22.55 32.83 6.04
C SER A 367 22.08 34.14 5.40
N HIS A 368 22.72 34.57 4.32
CA HIS A 368 22.33 35.75 3.57
C HIS A 368 20.90 35.62 3.02
N VAL A 369 20.56 34.51 2.36
CA VAL A 369 19.19 34.26 1.85
C VAL A 369 18.16 34.26 2.99
N ARG A 370 18.49 33.72 4.17
CA ARG A 370 17.57 33.73 5.32
C ARG A 370 17.37 35.13 5.91
N LYS A 371 18.39 35.99 5.91
CA LYS A 371 18.33 37.32 6.53
C LYS A 371 17.81 38.39 5.56
N ALA A 372 18.33 38.43 4.34
CA ALA A 372 18.02 39.44 3.34
C ALA A 372 16.76 39.09 2.51
N HIS A 373 16.54 37.80 2.23
CA HIS A 373 15.52 37.33 1.29
C HIS A 373 14.43 36.46 1.93
N LYS A 374 14.14 36.69 3.22
CA LYS A 374 13.14 35.89 3.96
C LYS A 374 11.75 35.97 3.31
N LYS A 375 11.34 37.18 2.91
CA LYS A 375 10.03 37.44 2.29
C LYS A 375 9.90 36.81 0.90
N GLU A 376 10.90 36.97 0.04
CA GLU A 376 10.88 36.40 -1.32
C GLU A 376 10.89 34.86 -1.27
N LYS A 377 11.58 34.26 -0.29
CA LYS A 377 11.56 32.82 -0.08
C LYS A 377 10.19 32.29 0.35
N GLU A 378 9.46 33.05 1.17
CA GLU A 378 8.09 32.69 1.58
C GLU A 378 7.11 32.82 0.41
N GLU A 379 7.28 33.84 -0.44
CA GLU A 379 6.47 34.02 -1.65
C GLU A 379 6.73 32.91 -2.69
N GLU A 380 7.99 32.53 -2.91
CA GLU A 380 8.33 31.41 -3.82
C GLU A 380 7.72 30.09 -3.34
N LYS A 381 7.70 29.84 -2.02
CA LYS A 381 7.04 28.67 -1.44
C LYS A 381 5.53 28.69 -1.66
N ARG A 382 4.88 29.85 -1.49
CA ARG A 382 3.45 30.01 -1.77
C ARG A 382 3.11 29.74 -3.23
N LYS A 383 3.87 30.32 -4.17
CA LYS A 383 3.67 30.10 -5.61
C LYS A 383 3.87 28.64 -6.01
N LYS A 384 4.83 27.94 -5.41
CA LYS A 384 5.00 26.48 -5.62
C LYS A 384 3.82 25.68 -5.09
N GLN A 385 3.34 25.99 -3.89
CA GLN A 385 2.18 25.31 -3.31
C GLN A 385 0.89 25.58 -4.11
N GLU A 386 0.74 26.78 -4.66
CA GLU A 386 -0.39 27.15 -5.52
C GLU A 386 -0.29 26.48 -6.90
N ALA A 387 0.92 26.33 -7.45
CA ALA A 387 1.14 25.59 -8.69
C ALA A 387 1.00 24.06 -8.54
N GLU A 388 1.26 23.52 -7.35
CA GLU A 388 1.06 22.09 -7.03
C GLU A 388 -0.38 21.75 -6.64
N GLN A 389 -1.23 22.73 -6.34
CA GLN A 389 -2.66 22.45 -6.20
C GLN A 389 -3.24 22.07 -7.57
N PRO A 390 -3.81 20.87 -7.72
CA PRO A 390 -4.47 20.46 -8.95
C PRO A 390 -5.58 21.47 -9.23
N GLN A 391 -5.48 22.20 -10.35
CA GLN A 391 -6.57 23.06 -10.80
C GLN A 391 -7.76 22.15 -11.07
N LEU A 392 -8.77 22.22 -10.21
CA LEU A 392 -10.05 21.55 -10.44
C LEU A 392 -10.62 22.07 -11.76
N PRO A 393 -10.98 21.18 -12.70
CA PRO A 393 -11.58 21.60 -13.96
C PRO A 393 -12.86 22.38 -13.68
N LYS A 394 -12.95 23.59 -14.25
CA LYS A 394 -14.10 24.49 -14.16
C LYS A 394 -15.33 23.95 -14.86
#